data_AF-A0AAD9SB83-F1
#
_entry.id   AF-A0AAD9SB83-F1
#
_cell.length_a   1.000
_cell.length_b   1.000
_cell.length_c   1.000
_cell.angle_alpha   90.00
_cell.angle_beta   90.00
_cell.angle_gamma   90.00
#
_symmetry.space_group_name_H-M   'P 1'
#
loop_
_entity.id
_entity.type
_entity.pdbx_description
1 polymer ?
#
loop_
_entity_poly.entity_id
_entity_poly.type
_entity_poly.pdbx_seq_one_letter_code
_entity_poly.pdbx_strand_id
1 'polypeptide(L)'
;MILGPVSYLDCIVFCIFLAPQLILNVGLFETVLTVLQTLPFLVFKLPTTFIYERYFLRKDEQPAFVQQASAFEDFVIRCVRYAFANIPPKVGRVFFGKKVALPWLRWRLLRHGYLTSPVYWREYQDKHFRGVWAICDPAQRPDLIIYYAHGE
;
A
#
# COMPACT_ATOMS: atom_id res chain seq x y z
N MET A 1 7.28 -12.15 9.79
CA MET A 1 6.43 -10.94 9.89
C MET A 1 5.18 -11.30 10.66
N ILE A 2 4.70 -10.44 11.56
CA ILE A 2 3.51 -10.70 12.40
C ILE A 2 2.25 -10.93 11.55
N LEU A 3 2.20 -10.31 10.36
CA LEU A 3 1.15 -10.46 9.36
C LEU A 3 1.70 -11.25 8.16
N GLY A 4 0.87 -12.09 7.54
CA GLY A 4 1.21 -12.83 6.32
C GLY A 4 1.38 -11.92 5.09
N PRO A 5 1.61 -12.49 3.89
CA PRO A 5 1.64 -11.72 2.65
C PRO A 5 0.30 -11.03 2.38
N VAL A 6 0.34 -9.93 1.62
CA VAL A 6 -0.88 -9.24 1.16
C VAL A 6 -1.62 -10.17 0.20
N SER A 7 -2.95 -10.24 0.31
CA SER A 7 -3.78 -11.00 -0.65
C SER A 7 -4.70 -10.10 -1.47
N TYR A 8 -5.36 -10.67 -2.48
CA TYR A 8 -6.41 -9.99 -3.26
C TYR A 8 -7.50 -9.37 -2.39
N LEU A 9 -7.90 -10.06 -1.33
CA LEU A 9 -8.90 -9.55 -0.39
C LEU A 9 -8.41 -8.28 0.31
N ASP A 10 -7.13 -8.25 0.72
CA ASP A 10 -6.55 -7.05 1.36
C ASP A 10 -6.51 -5.87 0.38
N CYS A 11 -6.31 -6.12 -0.92
CA CYS A 11 -6.38 -5.09 -1.96
C CYS A 11 -7.80 -4.55 -2.13
N ILE A 12 -8.82 -5.41 -2.12
CA ILE A 12 -10.22 -4.97 -2.22
C ILE A 12 -10.59 -4.09 -1.02
N VAL A 13 -10.24 -4.52 0.20
CA VAL A 13 -10.51 -3.75 1.43
C VAL A 13 -9.74 -2.43 1.40
N PHE A 14 -8.51 -2.42 0.90
CA PHE A 14 -7.75 -1.18 0.71
C PHE A 14 -8.49 -0.21 -0.23
N CYS A 15 -8.98 -0.69 -1.37
CA CYS A 15 -9.75 0.12 -2.32
C CYS A 15 -11.04 0.70 -1.72
N ILE A 16 -11.73 -0.07 -0.87
CA ILE A 16 -12.95 0.39 -0.15
C ILE A 16 -12.64 1.58 0.76
N PHE A 17 -11.52 1.55 1.48
CA PHE A 17 -11.11 2.69 2.31
C PHE A 17 -10.53 3.85 1.50
N LEU A 18 -9.87 3.55 0.39
CA LEU A 18 -9.23 4.55 -0.47
C LEU A 18 -10.25 5.38 -1.24
N ALA A 19 -11.24 4.75 -1.87
CA ALA A 19 -12.21 5.41 -2.74
C ALA A 19 -12.89 6.64 -2.11
N PRO A 20 -13.47 6.59 -0.90
CA PRO A 20 -14.07 7.76 -0.28
C PRO A 20 -13.02 8.83 0.06
N GLN A 21 -11.80 8.42 0.45
CA GLN A 21 -10.73 9.37 0.78
C GLN A 21 -10.19 10.10 -0.45
N LEU A 22 -10.20 9.47 -1.63
CA LEU A 22 -9.85 10.15 -2.88
C LEU A 22 -10.86 11.26 -3.19
N ILE A 23 -12.16 10.94 -3.12
CA ILE A 23 -13.23 11.92 -3.39
C ILE A 23 -13.16 13.09 -2.39
N LEU A 24 -12.96 12.80 -1.10
CA LEU A 24 -12.97 13.82 -0.04
C LEU A 24 -11.71 14.69 -0.01
N ASN A 25 -10.52 14.13 -0.25
CA ASN A 25 -9.26 14.89 -0.12
C ASN A 25 -8.74 15.45 -1.45
N VAL A 26 -9.01 14.78 -2.57
CA VAL A 26 -8.56 15.22 -3.91
C VAL A 26 -9.67 16.00 -4.63
N GLY A 27 -10.91 15.55 -4.47
CA GLY A 27 -12.08 16.04 -5.18
C GLY A 27 -12.56 15.03 -6.23
N LEU A 28 -13.87 15.06 -6.51
CA LEU A 28 -14.49 14.12 -7.45
C LEU A 28 -13.92 14.24 -8.87
N PHE A 29 -13.75 15.47 -9.37
CA PHE A 29 -13.31 15.72 -10.74
C PHE A 29 -11.89 15.19 -11.00
N GLU A 30 -10.95 15.56 -10.15
CA GLU A 30 -9.55 15.08 -10.21
C GLU A 30 -9.47 13.56 -10.05
N THR A 31 -10.29 12.98 -9.16
CA THR A 31 -10.36 11.53 -8.98
C THR A 31 -10.85 10.83 -10.25
N VAL A 32 -11.96 11.32 -10.84
CA VAL A 32 -12.52 10.75 -12.08
C VAL A 32 -11.53 10.92 -13.23
N LEU A 33 -10.91 12.08 -13.39
CA LEU A 33 -9.91 12.32 -14.42
C LEU A 33 -8.72 11.35 -14.28
N THR A 34 -8.19 11.19 -13.07
CA THR A 34 -7.10 10.24 -12.80
C THR A 34 -7.53 8.81 -13.13
N VAL A 35 -8.73 8.40 -12.71
CA VAL A 35 -9.27 7.07 -13.03
C VAL A 35 -9.37 6.88 -14.54
N LEU A 36 -9.94 7.85 -15.27
CA LEU A 36 -10.05 7.81 -16.72
C LEU A 36 -8.69 7.72 -17.41
N GLN A 37 -7.66 8.42 -16.91
CA GLN A 37 -6.29 8.31 -17.42
C GLN A 37 -5.67 6.93 -17.15
N THR A 38 -5.97 6.33 -16.00
CA THR A 38 -5.46 4.99 -15.64
C THR A 38 -6.23 3.83 -16.29
N LEU A 39 -7.45 4.06 -16.74
CA LEU A 39 -8.35 3.01 -17.25
C LEU A 39 -7.79 2.31 -18.50
N PRO A 40 -7.21 3.00 -19.50
CA PRO A 40 -6.55 2.34 -20.63
C PRO A 40 -5.41 1.40 -20.22
N PHE A 41 -4.65 1.79 -19.20
CA PHE A 41 -3.61 0.93 -18.65
C PHE A 41 -4.21 -0.31 -17.99
N LEU A 42 -5.21 -0.15 -17.12
CA LEU A 42 -5.82 -1.25 -16.38
C LEU A 42 -6.55 -2.25 -17.28
N VAL A 43 -7.24 -1.78 -18.32
CA VAL A 43 -8.12 -2.62 -19.16
C VAL A 43 -7.38 -3.22 -20.36
N PHE A 44 -6.41 -2.51 -20.94
CA PHE A 44 -5.73 -2.97 -22.15
C PHE A 44 -4.28 -3.34 -21.87
N LYS A 45 -3.46 -2.37 -21.42
CA LYS A 45 -2.00 -2.57 -21.34
C LYS A 45 -1.60 -3.60 -20.29
N LEU A 46 -2.20 -3.54 -19.10
CA LEU A 46 -1.92 -4.46 -18.01
C LEU A 46 -2.22 -5.92 -18.38
N PRO A 47 -3.45 -6.30 -18.80
CA PRO A 47 -3.75 -7.70 -19.11
C PRO A 47 -2.97 -8.20 -20.32
N THR A 48 -2.83 -7.40 -21.39
CA THR A 48 -2.05 -7.81 -22.57
C THR A 48 -0.59 -8.09 -22.23
N THR A 49 0.07 -7.16 -21.51
CA THR A 49 1.48 -7.29 -21.16
C THR A 49 1.68 -8.39 -20.12
N PHE A 50 0.78 -8.51 -19.14
CA PHE A 50 0.81 -9.56 -18.13
C PHE A 50 0.68 -10.96 -18.76
N ILE A 51 -0.29 -11.14 -19.66
CA ILE A 51 -0.51 -12.44 -20.31
C ILE A 51 0.65 -12.75 -21.25
N TYR A 52 1.08 -11.78 -22.05
CA TYR A 52 2.16 -11.95 -23.02
C TYR A 52 3.48 -12.31 -22.35
N GLU A 53 3.93 -11.51 -21.38
CA GLU A 53 5.23 -11.73 -20.73
C GLU A 53 5.24 -12.98 -19.85
N ARG A 54 4.11 -13.36 -19.25
CA ARG A 54 4.05 -14.50 -18.33
C ARG A 54 3.84 -15.83 -19.03
N TYR A 55 3.01 -15.87 -20.07
CA TYR A 55 2.58 -17.13 -20.70
C TYR A 55 3.10 -17.32 -22.13
N PHE A 56 3.37 -16.25 -22.88
CA PHE A 56 3.79 -16.36 -24.28
C PHE A 56 5.30 -16.21 -24.47
N LEU A 57 5.97 -15.40 -23.65
CA LEU A 57 7.43 -15.26 -23.70
C LEU A 57 8.14 -16.51 -23.19
N ARG A 58 9.22 -16.90 -23.89
CA ARG A 58 10.11 -17.96 -23.42
C ARG A 58 10.81 -17.51 -22.13
N LYS A 59 11.09 -18.44 -21.21
CA LYS A 59 11.62 -18.13 -19.87
C LYS A 59 12.92 -17.31 -19.90
N ASP A 60 13.75 -17.54 -20.91
CA ASP A 60 15.02 -16.85 -21.18
C ASP A 60 14.83 -15.37 -21.57
N GLU A 61 13.69 -15.01 -22.14
CA GLU A 61 13.35 -13.64 -22.55
C GLU A 61 12.52 -12.90 -21.50
N GLN A 62 12.01 -13.62 -20.49
CA GLN A 62 11.21 -13.02 -19.43
C GLN A 62 12.06 -12.10 -18.55
N PRO A 63 11.54 -10.93 -18.13
CA PRO A 63 12.20 -10.10 -17.14
C PRO A 63 12.51 -10.91 -15.87
N ALA A 64 13.71 -10.74 -15.31
CA ALA A 64 14.19 -11.52 -14.15
C ALA A 64 13.19 -11.54 -12.97
N PHE A 65 12.45 -10.44 -12.76
CA PHE A 65 11.42 -10.35 -11.74
C PHE A 65 10.20 -11.26 -12.04
N VAL A 66 9.73 -11.34 -13.29
CA VAL A 66 8.58 -12.18 -13.68
C VAL A 66 8.87 -13.66 -13.47
N GLN A 67 10.13 -14.07 -13.66
CA GLN A 67 10.57 -15.45 -13.47
C GLN A 67 10.44 -15.94 -12.01
N GLN A 68 10.60 -15.02 -11.04
CA GLN A 68 10.59 -15.34 -9.61
C GLN A 68 9.26 -14.98 -8.94
N ALA A 69 8.53 -13.99 -9.46
CA ALA A 69 7.33 -13.45 -8.84
C ALA A 69 6.10 -14.34 -9.07
N SER A 70 5.26 -14.44 -8.03
CA SER A 70 3.91 -14.97 -8.16
C SER A 70 3.05 -14.11 -9.12
N ALA A 71 1.94 -14.66 -9.61
CA ALA A 71 1.00 -13.93 -10.46
C ALA A 71 0.47 -12.67 -9.79
N PHE A 72 0.26 -12.76 -8.47
CA PHE A 72 -0.19 -11.64 -7.66
C PHE A 72 0.89 -10.56 -7.53
N GLU A 73 2.13 -10.93 -7.19
CA GLU A 73 3.22 -9.96 -7.04
C GLU A 73 3.53 -9.24 -8.35
N ASP A 74 3.54 -9.97 -9.48
CA ASP A 74 3.75 -9.37 -10.79
C ASP A 74 2.65 -8.37 -11.16
N PHE A 75 1.39 -8.76 -10.94
CA PHE A 75 0.24 -7.88 -11.13
C PHE A 75 0.35 -6.60 -10.28
N VAL A 76 0.60 -6.74 -8.97
CA VAL A 76 0.70 -5.61 -8.04
C VAL A 76 1.86 -4.69 -8.43
N ILE A 77 3.03 -5.23 -8.75
CA ILE A 77 4.20 -4.42 -9.09
C ILE A 77 4.00 -3.63 -10.39
N ARG A 78 3.34 -4.20 -11.40
CA ARG A 78 2.97 -3.44 -12.61
C ARG A 78 2.05 -2.26 -12.29
N CYS A 79 1.02 -2.49 -11.47
CA CYS A 79 0.11 -1.44 -11.01
C CYS A 79 0.85 -0.34 -10.23
N VAL A 80 1.72 -0.72 -9.30
CA VAL A 80 2.49 0.23 -8.48
C VAL A 80 3.49 1.03 -9.32
N ARG A 81 4.22 0.38 -10.24
CA ARG A 81 5.14 1.07 -11.17
C ARG A 81 4.41 2.09 -12.04
N TYR A 82 3.25 1.71 -12.59
CA TYR A 82 2.43 2.63 -13.36
C TYR A 82 1.93 3.79 -12.51
N ALA A 83 1.46 3.50 -11.29
CA ALA A 83 0.98 4.51 -10.36
C ALA A 83 2.06 5.56 -10.05
N PHE A 84 3.27 5.14 -9.69
CA PHE A 84 4.36 6.09 -9.41
C PHE A 84 4.77 6.92 -10.63
N ALA A 85 4.65 6.39 -11.84
CA ALA A 85 5.03 7.10 -13.06
C ALA A 85 3.96 8.07 -13.58
N ASN A 86 2.67 7.82 -13.31
CA ASN A 86 1.57 8.53 -13.97
C ASN A 86 0.59 9.21 -13.01
N ILE A 87 0.52 8.80 -11.75
CA ILE A 87 -0.43 9.38 -10.78
C ILE A 87 0.20 10.61 -10.13
N PRO A 88 -0.50 11.75 -10.09
CA PRO A 88 0.01 12.96 -9.45
C PRO A 88 0.32 12.73 -7.96
N PRO A 89 1.42 13.31 -7.41
CA PRO A 89 1.78 13.14 -6.00
C PRO A 89 0.67 13.52 -5.02
N LYS A 90 -0.16 14.51 -5.36
CA LYS A 90 -1.33 14.92 -4.56
C LYS A 90 -2.31 13.75 -4.35
N VAL A 91 -2.55 12.97 -5.39
CA VAL A 91 -3.43 11.79 -5.35
C VAL A 91 -2.71 10.65 -4.62
N GLY A 92 -1.44 10.42 -4.93
CA GLY A 92 -0.61 9.40 -4.30
C GLY A 92 -0.51 9.52 -2.77
N ARG A 93 -0.43 10.75 -2.22
CA ARG A 93 -0.41 10.98 -0.77
C ARG A 93 -1.63 10.44 -0.03
N VAL A 94 -2.79 10.36 -0.69
CA VAL A 94 -4.02 9.83 -0.07
C VAL A 94 -3.90 8.33 0.20
N PHE A 95 -3.16 7.59 -0.64
CA PHE A 95 -2.94 6.15 -0.47
C PHE A 95 -2.23 5.85 0.85
N PHE A 96 -1.31 6.73 1.25
CA PHE A 96 -0.53 6.60 2.48
C PHE A 96 -1.11 7.39 3.66
N GLY A 97 -2.29 8.00 3.48
CA GLY A 97 -2.95 8.78 4.51
C GLY A 97 -3.39 7.92 5.69
N LYS A 98 -3.32 8.47 6.90
CA LYS A 98 -3.75 7.81 8.15
C LYS A 98 -5.18 7.24 8.07
N LYS A 99 -6.07 7.94 7.37
CA LYS A 99 -7.48 7.56 7.15
C LYS A 99 -7.67 6.31 6.27
N VAL A 100 -6.66 5.91 5.50
CA VAL A 100 -6.66 4.69 4.67
C VAL A 100 -5.78 3.62 5.31
N ALA A 101 -4.55 3.99 5.68
CA ALA A 101 -3.55 3.05 6.18
C ALA A 101 -3.93 2.42 7.53
N LEU A 102 -4.50 3.18 8.49
CA LEU A 102 -4.86 2.62 9.79
C LEU A 102 -6.05 1.66 9.73
N PRO A 103 -7.18 2.00 9.07
CA PRO A 103 -8.27 1.04 8.91
C PRO A 103 -7.84 -0.23 8.17
N TRP A 104 -7.01 -0.09 7.14
CA TRP A 104 -6.45 -1.24 6.42
C TRP A 104 -5.55 -2.10 7.30
N LEU A 105 -4.67 -1.49 8.11
CA LEU A 105 -3.85 -2.22 9.06
C LEU A 105 -4.70 -2.96 10.10
N ARG A 106 -5.75 -2.32 10.63
CA ARG A 106 -6.71 -2.95 11.55
C ARG A 106 -7.40 -4.14 10.92
N TRP A 107 -7.85 -4.01 9.66
CA TRP A 107 -8.40 -5.15 8.91
C TRP A 107 -7.41 -6.31 8.84
N ARG A 108 -6.14 -6.04 8.51
CA ARG A 108 -5.12 -7.09 8.41
C ARG A 108 -4.82 -7.73 9.76
N LEU A 109 -4.79 -6.97 10.84
CA LEU A 109 -4.67 -7.51 12.21
C LEU A 109 -5.84 -8.45 12.52
N LEU A 110 -7.08 -7.98 12.30
CA LEU A 110 -8.29 -8.77 12.54
C LEU A 110 -8.31 -10.07 11.73
N ARG A 111 -7.95 -10.00 10.44
CA ARG A 111 -7.87 -11.19 9.56
C ARG A 111 -6.87 -12.24 10.04
N HIS A 112 -5.83 -11.83 10.76
CA HIS A 112 -4.81 -12.72 11.32
C HIS A 112 -5.06 -13.07 12.80
N GLY A 113 -6.25 -12.78 13.33
CA GLY A 113 -6.66 -13.13 14.70
C GLY A 113 -6.24 -12.13 15.77
N TYR A 114 -5.68 -10.98 15.40
CA TYR A 114 -5.30 -9.93 16.35
C TYR A 114 -6.46 -8.95 16.55
N LEU A 115 -7.09 -8.98 17.72
CA LEU A 115 -8.11 -8.00 18.13
C LEU A 115 -7.50 -6.66 18.55
N THR A 116 -6.28 -6.70 19.10
CA THR A 116 -5.51 -5.53 19.51
C THR A 116 -4.18 -5.51 18.76
N SER A 117 -3.63 -4.32 18.55
CA SER A 117 -2.30 -4.18 17.97
C SER A 117 -1.28 -4.83 18.91
N PRO A 118 -0.45 -5.78 18.44
CA PRO A 118 0.58 -6.41 19.27
C PRO A 118 1.70 -5.44 19.64
N VAL A 119 1.80 -4.31 18.94
CA VAL A 119 2.70 -3.21 19.26
C VAL A 119 1.85 -2.04 19.75
N TYR A 120 2.12 -1.57 20.96
CA TYR A 120 1.52 -0.35 21.48
C TYR A 120 2.18 0.84 20.78
N TRP A 121 1.37 1.76 20.28
CA TRP A 121 1.88 2.99 19.72
C TRP A 121 1.00 4.16 20.13
N ARG A 122 1.64 5.33 20.30
CA ARG A 122 0.97 6.60 20.58
C ARG A 122 1.60 7.71 19.76
N GLU A 123 0.79 8.68 19.36
CA GLU A 123 1.31 9.90 18.79
C GLU A 123 2.00 10.70 19.90
N TYR A 124 3.23 11.13 19.63
CA TYR A 124 4.00 11.98 20.52
C TYR A 124 4.10 13.36 19.89
N GLN A 125 3.62 14.37 20.61
CA GLN A 125 3.67 15.74 20.19
C GLN A 125 4.23 16.59 21.33
N ASP A 126 5.36 17.23 21.04
CA ASP A 126 6.04 18.19 21.90
C ASP A 126 6.36 19.45 21.08
N LYS A 127 6.78 20.54 21.75
CA LYS A 127 7.10 21.84 21.12
C LYS A 127 8.13 21.71 20.00
N HIS A 128 9.04 20.74 20.10
CA HIS A 128 10.13 20.54 19.15
C HIS A 128 9.97 19.32 18.24
N PHE A 129 9.02 18.42 18.53
CA PHE A 129 8.95 17.14 17.84
C PHE A 129 7.52 16.62 17.70
N ARG A 130 7.20 16.11 16.51
CA ARG A 130 5.99 15.35 16.23
C ARG A 130 6.39 14.00 15.64
N GLY A 131 5.91 12.92 16.23
CA GLY A 131 6.23 11.58 15.76
C GLY A 131 5.34 10.51 16.39
N VAL A 132 5.75 9.26 16.20
CA VAL A 132 5.07 8.09 16.77
C VAL A 132 6.01 7.39 17.72
N TRP A 133 5.58 7.20 18.96
CA TRP A 133 6.25 6.35 19.92
C TRP A 133 5.64 4.95 19.85
N ALA A 134 6.42 3.95 19.47
CA ALA A 134 6.00 2.55 19.41
C ALA A 134 6.84 1.72 20.40
N ILE A 135 6.17 0.87 21.20
CA ILE A 135 6.78 0.03 22.22
C ILE A 135 6.03 -1.31 22.30
N CYS A 136 6.75 -2.40 22.57
CA CYS A 136 6.13 -3.73 22.74
C CYS A 136 5.35 -3.82 24.06
N ASP A 137 5.96 -3.44 25.18
CA ASP A 137 5.32 -3.42 26.50
C ASP A 137 5.41 -2.01 27.11
N PRO A 138 4.28 -1.29 27.28
CA PRO A 138 4.27 0.05 27.87
C PRO A 138 4.54 0.04 29.38
N ALA A 139 4.43 -1.10 30.08
CA ALA A 139 4.69 -1.20 31.52
C ALA A 139 6.19 -1.36 31.83
N GLN A 140 7.00 -1.75 30.84
CA GLN A 140 8.44 -1.92 31.00
C GLN A 140 9.21 -0.72 30.45
N ARG A 141 10.29 -0.35 31.15
CA ARG A 141 11.23 0.65 30.64
C ARG A 141 12.06 0.00 29.53
N PRO A 142 12.15 0.61 28.33
CA PRO A 142 12.91 0.02 27.23
C PRO A 142 14.42 0.13 27.50
N ASP A 143 15.16 -0.94 27.20
CA ASP A 143 16.63 -0.95 27.24
C ASP A 143 17.26 -0.30 26.00
N LEU A 144 16.54 -0.30 24.87
CA LEU A 144 16.97 0.28 23.59
C LEU A 144 15.90 1.19 23.02
N ILE A 145 16.30 2.38 22.56
CA ILE A 145 15.43 3.33 21.85
C ILE A 145 16.00 3.55 20.45
N ILE A 146 15.17 3.33 19.43
CA ILE A 146 15.53 3.53 18.03
C ILE A 146 14.82 4.79 17.52
N TYR A 147 15.60 5.80 17.13
CA TYR A 147 15.07 6.97 16.44
C TYR A 147 15.04 6.70 14.94
N TYR A 148 13.84 6.65 14.36
CA TYR A 148 13.63 6.41 12.95
C TYR A 148 13.03 7.65 12.27
N ALA A 149 13.73 8.16 11.26
CA ALA A 149 13.22 9.18 10.34
C ALA A 149 12.90 8.50 9.01
N HIS A 150 11.63 8.53 8.60
CA HIS A 150 11.23 8.01 7.29
C HIS A 150 11.66 8.97 6.17
N GLY A 151 11.94 8.44 4.98
CA GLY A 151 12.16 9.26 3.79
C GLY A 151 10.88 9.91 3.30
N GLU A 152 11.01 11.00 2.52
CA GLU A 152 9.94 11.57 1.70
C GLU A 152 9.96 10.99 0.29
#